data_AF-C6DAM5-F1
#
_entry.id   AF-C6DAM5-F1
#
_cell.length_a   1.000
_cell.length_b   1.000
_cell.length_c   1.000
_cell.angle_alpha   90.00
_cell.angle_beta   90.00
_cell.angle_gamma   90.00
#
_symmetry.space_group_name_H-M   'P 1'
#
loop_
_entity.id
_entity.type
_entity.pdbx_description
1 polymer ?
#
loop_
_entity_poly.entity_id
_entity_poly.type
_entity_poly.pdbx_seq_one_letter_code
_entity_poly.pdbx_strand_id
1 'polypeptide(L)'
;MNTNNKFDLWLVRGSYIAQIGLLFITVFTIFYTVIPLYQNATLQESISKKEIELKELKLNSERLYSSFRYGAINSFIFQASSVCSPTLPFLLRPIEVPSPYEEDRRDFYDKKIAEIKNALNNDVNDCLRNYAKNSSFLLNLNEIDINKIMKAIDSLKPKLDDLKEKTKKDLNDTVKLIQFGRRNGVGQAEVAMGEILEQIEKEREISDMHSGANTIFYAYGKDVMDLINDALTPLR
;
A
#
# COMPACT_ATOMS: atom_id res chain seq x y z
N MET A 1 -46.72 41.89 -91.59
CA MET A 1 -46.16 41.83 -90.23
C MET A 1 -46.59 40.51 -89.59
N ASN A 2 -45.78 39.45 -89.64
CA ASN A 2 -46.00 38.29 -88.75
C ASN A 2 -44.78 37.34 -88.69
N THR A 3 -43.62 37.83 -88.25
CA THR A 3 -42.43 37.01 -87.97
C THR A 3 -42.17 36.83 -86.47
N ASN A 4 -43.01 37.43 -85.61
CA ASN A 4 -42.77 37.51 -84.17
C ASN A 4 -43.27 36.29 -83.37
N ASN A 5 -44.26 35.53 -83.86
CA ASN A 5 -44.83 34.42 -83.09
C ASN A 5 -43.90 33.21 -82.91
N LYS A 6 -42.93 32.99 -83.79
CA LYS A 6 -42.00 31.84 -83.68
C LYS A 6 -40.90 32.07 -82.65
N PHE A 7 -40.40 33.31 -82.56
CA PHE A 7 -39.41 33.70 -81.56
C PHE A 7 -40.02 33.72 -80.16
N ASP A 8 -41.25 34.21 -80.05
CA ASP A 8 -41.98 34.26 -78.78
C ASP A 8 -42.27 32.84 -78.23
N LEU A 9 -42.68 31.91 -79.11
CA LEU A 9 -42.87 30.50 -78.73
C LEU A 9 -41.57 29.82 -78.28
N TRP A 10 -40.43 30.19 -78.88
CA TRP A 10 -39.12 29.64 -78.53
C TRP A 10 -38.59 30.21 -77.21
N LEU A 11 -38.80 31.51 -76.95
CA LEU A 11 -38.51 32.15 -75.67
C LEU A 11 -39.32 31.53 -74.52
N VAL A 12 -40.61 31.26 -74.75
CA VAL A 12 -41.46 30.58 -73.76
C VAL A 12 -40.94 29.16 -73.46
N ARG A 13 -40.51 28.39 -74.49
CA ARG A 13 -39.89 27.07 -74.29
C ARG A 13 -38.54 27.15 -73.56
N GLY A 14 -37.72 28.15 -73.88
CA GLY A 14 -36.47 28.43 -73.18
C GLY A 14 -36.68 28.79 -71.70
N SER A 15 -37.75 29.53 -71.39
CA SER A 15 -38.15 29.85 -70.02
C SER A 15 -38.51 28.59 -69.21
N TYR A 16 -39.28 27.65 -69.78
CA TYR A 16 -39.57 26.38 -69.12
C TYR A 16 -38.31 25.53 -68.89
N ILE A 17 -37.37 25.49 -69.85
CA ILE A 17 -36.09 24.80 -69.69
C ILE A 17 -35.24 25.46 -68.59
N ALA A 18 -35.21 26.79 -68.55
CA ALA A 18 -34.51 27.54 -67.51
C ALA A 18 -35.14 27.29 -66.12
N GLN A 19 -36.47 27.23 -66.00
CA GLN A 19 -37.14 26.91 -64.75
C GLN A 19 -36.83 25.50 -64.26
N ILE A 20 -36.83 24.50 -65.15
CA ILE A 20 -36.45 23.12 -64.81
C ILE A 20 -34.96 23.06 -64.43
N GLY A 21 -34.09 23.75 -65.18
CA GLY A 21 -32.67 23.84 -64.85
C GLY A 21 -32.43 24.49 -63.49
N LEU A 22 -33.15 25.55 -63.16
CA LEU A 22 -33.04 26.26 -61.89
C LEU A 22 -33.56 25.42 -60.72
N LEU A 23 -34.60 24.61 -60.94
CA LEU A 23 -35.09 23.61 -59.98
C LEU A 23 -34.06 22.49 -59.77
N PHE A 24 -33.45 21.98 -60.84
CA PHE A 24 -32.38 20.99 -60.74
C PHE A 24 -31.18 21.53 -59.97
N ILE A 25 -30.77 22.77 -60.26
CA ILE A 25 -29.68 23.42 -59.54
C ILE A 25 -30.03 23.55 -58.07
N THR A 26 -31.21 24.05 -57.70
CA THR A 26 -31.58 24.19 -56.28
C THR A 26 -31.63 22.84 -55.55
N VAL A 27 -32.19 21.79 -56.15
CA VAL A 27 -32.16 20.44 -55.56
C VAL A 27 -30.73 19.93 -55.41
N PHE A 28 -29.88 20.16 -56.41
CA PHE A 28 -28.48 19.79 -56.38
C PHE A 28 -27.73 20.52 -55.25
N THR A 29 -27.93 21.83 -55.09
CA THR A 29 -27.30 22.58 -53.99
C THR A 29 -27.76 22.04 -52.64
N ILE A 30 -29.05 21.79 -52.44
CA ILE A 30 -29.57 21.24 -51.18
C ILE A 30 -28.91 19.88 -50.87
N PHE A 31 -28.83 18.99 -51.86
CA PHE A 31 -28.26 17.65 -51.67
C PHE A 31 -26.76 17.65 -51.39
N TYR A 32 -25.99 18.50 -52.09
CA TYR A 32 -24.53 18.47 -52.03
C TYR A 32 -23.91 19.46 -51.05
N THR A 33 -24.63 20.50 -50.62
CA THR A 33 -24.07 21.48 -49.67
C THR A 33 -24.81 21.47 -48.34
N VAL A 34 -26.14 21.59 -48.35
CA VAL A 34 -26.91 21.79 -47.13
C VAL A 34 -26.95 20.52 -46.27
N ILE A 35 -27.29 19.36 -46.86
CA ILE A 35 -27.34 18.09 -46.13
C ILE A 35 -25.98 17.72 -45.51
N PRO A 36 -24.86 17.75 -46.25
CA PRO A 36 -23.54 17.48 -45.67
C PRO A 36 -23.12 18.48 -44.58
N LEU A 37 -23.50 19.76 -44.71
CA LEU A 37 -23.19 20.77 -43.70
C LEU A 37 -23.86 20.44 -42.35
N TYR A 38 -25.14 20.04 -42.37
CA TYR A 38 -25.85 19.61 -41.16
C TYR A 38 -25.28 18.32 -40.57
N GLN A 39 -24.93 17.34 -41.43
CA GLN A 39 -24.28 16.11 -40.97
C GLN A 39 -22.93 16.40 -40.29
N ASN A 40 -22.11 17.29 -40.84
CA ASN A 40 -20.84 17.67 -40.22
C ASN A 40 -21.01 18.40 -38.88
N ALA A 41 -21.96 19.35 -38.79
CA ALA A 41 -22.21 20.08 -37.55
C ALA A 41 -22.70 19.15 -36.43
N THR A 42 -23.64 18.25 -36.74
CA THR A 42 -24.15 17.25 -35.79
C THR A 42 -23.09 16.25 -35.35
N LEU A 43 -22.21 15.82 -36.27
CA LEU A 43 -21.06 14.98 -35.94
C LEU A 43 -20.10 15.70 -34.99
N GLN A 44 -19.73 16.95 -35.26
CA GLN A 44 -18.83 17.72 -34.39
C GLN A 44 -19.41 17.91 -32.99
N GLU A 45 -20.72 18.17 -32.89
CA GLU A 45 -21.41 18.25 -31.59
C GLU A 45 -21.36 16.90 -30.85
N SER A 46 -21.60 15.79 -31.56
CA SER A 46 -21.56 14.45 -30.97
C SER A 46 -20.15 14.07 -30.49
N ILE A 47 -19.11 14.41 -31.26
CA ILE A 47 -17.70 14.19 -30.89
C ILE A 47 -17.35 15.01 -29.65
N SER A 48 -17.72 16.29 -29.63
CA SER A 48 -17.45 17.18 -28.50
C SER A 48 -18.11 16.67 -27.21
N LYS A 49 -19.37 16.20 -27.29
CA LYS A 49 -20.06 15.57 -26.14
C LYS A 49 -19.35 14.30 -25.67
N LYS A 50 -18.92 13.44 -26.60
CA LYS A 50 -18.20 12.21 -26.27
C LYS A 50 -16.82 12.47 -25.65
N GLU A 51 -16.12 13.51 -26.08
CA GLU A 51 -14.85 13.93 -25.48
C GLU A 51 -15.03 14.43 -24.04
N ILE A 52 -16.11 15.18 -23.78
CA ILE A 52 -16.46 15.63 -22.42
C ILE A 52 -16.82 14.44 -21.54
N GLU A 53 -17.71 13.56 -21.99
CA GLU A 53 -18.09 12.33 -21.26
C GLU A 53 -16.86 11.47 -20.94
N LEU A 54 -15.96 11.28 -21.91
CA LEU A 54 -14.74 10.49 -21.72
C LEU A 54 -13.79 11.14 -20.72
N LYS A 55 -13.68 12.47 -20.72
CA LYS A 55 -12.88 13.21 -19.74
C LYS A 55 -13.46 13.07 -18.33
N GLU A 56 -14.79 13.19 -18.18
CA GLU A 56 -15.46 12.98 -16.90
C GLU A 56 -15.30 11.55 -16.38
N LEU A 57 -15.47 10.55 -17.25
CA LEU A 57 -15.26 9.14 -16.88
C LEU A 57 -13.82 8.88 -16.44
N LYS A 58 -12.83 9.44 -17.14
CA LYS A 58 -11.42 9.32 -16.73
C LYS A 58 -11.16 9.93 -15.36
N LEU A 59 -11.66 11.14 -15.11
CA LEU A 59 -11.51 11.81 -13.81
C LEU A 59 -12.19 11.01 -12.68
N ASN A 60 -13.39 10.47 -12.92
CA ASN A 60 -14.07 9.63 -11.95
C ASN A 60 -13.32 8.33 -11.69
N SER A 61 -12.80 7.68 -12.73
CA SER A 61 -12.00 6.47 -12.61
C SER A 61 -10.71 6.70 -11.82
N GLU A 62 -9.98 7.79 -12.11
CA GLU A 62 -8.77 8.17 -11.38
C GLU A 62 -9.04 8.47 -9.90
N ARG A 63 -10.15 9.16 -9.61
CA ARG A 63 -10.58 9.46 -8.24
C ARG A 63 -10.93 8.20 -7.46
N LEU A 64 -11.70 7.30 -8.07
CA LEU A 64 -12.06 6.01 -7.46
C LEU A 64 -10.81 5.16 -7.22
N TYR A 65 -9.92 5.09 -8.20
CA TYR A 65 -8.65 4.38 -8.07
C TYR A 65 -7.78 4.94 -6.95
N SER A 66 -7.66 6.26 -6.83
CA SER A 66 -6.89 6.90 -5.76
C SER A 66 -7.41 6.52 -4.36
N SER A 67 -8.74 6.56 -4.18
CA SER A 67 -9.36 6.15 -2.91
C SER A 67 -9.15 4.66 -2.63
N PHE A 68 -9.26 3.81 -3.66
CA PHE A 68 -9.01 2.38 -3.55
C PHE A 68 -7.56 2.09 -3.18
N ARG A 69 -6.60 2.73 -3.87
CA ARG A 69 -5.16 2.61 -3.65
C ARG A 69 -4.79 2.93 -2.21
N TYR A 70 -5.30 4.03 -1.69
CA TYR A 70 -5.09 4.42 -0.30
C TYR A 70 -5.53 3.32 0.68
N GLY A 71 -6.76 2.81 0.51
CA GLY A 71 -7.30 1.77 1.38
C GLY A 71 -6.57 0.43 1.26
N ALA A 72 -6.22 0.02 0.05
CA ALA A 72 -5.46 -1.19 -0.25
C ALA A 72 -4.07 -1.15 0.41
N ILE A 73 -3.32 -0.06 0.20
CA ILE A 73 -1.98 0.11 0.77
C ILE A 73 -2.06 0.17 2.30
N ASN A 74 -3.01 0.90 2.87
CA ASN A 74 -3.13 0.99 4.33
C ASN A 74 -3.47 -0.37 4.97
N SER A 75 -4.36 -1.14 4.34
CA SER A 75 -4.70 -2.50 4.78
C SER A 75 -3.50 -3.45 4.68
N PHE A 76 -2.75 -3.34 3.56
CA PHE A 76 -1.52 -4.08 3.37
C PHE A 76 -0.48 -3.75 4.45
N ILE A 77 -0.21 -2.47 4.71
CA ILE A 77 0.77 -2.02 5.71
C ILE A 77 0.44 -2.61 7.08
N PHE A 78 -0.82 -2.50 7.51
CA PHE A 78 -1.25 -2.99 8.82
C PHE A 78 -1.04 -4.52 8.95
N GLN A 79 -1.48 -5.28 7.95
CA GLN A 79 -1.40 -6.74 7.99
C GLN A 79 0.03 -7.27 7.76
N ALA A 80 0.79 -6.62 6.88
CA ALA A 80 2.20 -6.96 6.65
C ALA A 80 3.02 -6.71 7.92
N SER A 81 2.77 -5.59 8.62
CA SER A 81 3.44 -5.27 9.88
C SER A 81 3.11 -6.27 10.98
N SER A 82 1.87 -6.76 11.06
CA SER A 82 1.50 -7.74 12.09
C SER A 82 2.05 -9.13 11.79
N VAL A 83 1.99 -9.59 10.54
CA VAL A 83 2.42 -10.94 10.14
C VAL A 83 3.95 -11.05 10.09
N CYS A 84 4.63 -10.02 9.59
CA CYS A 84 6.09 -10.05 9.43
C CYS A 84 6.86 -9.53 10.64
N SER A 85 6.18 -8.98 11.66
CA SER A 85 6.84 -8.64 12.92
C SER A 85 7.09 -9.91 13.75
N PRO A 86 8.33 -10.16 14.20
CA PRO A 86 8.64 -11.34 15.00
C PRO A 86 8.14 -11.25 16.45
N THR A 87 7.63 -10.09 16.89
CA THR A 87 7.17 -9.89 18.27
C THR A 87 5.72 -10.29 18.51
N LEU A 88 4.86 -10.29 17.48
CA LEU A 88 3.44 -10.60 17.64
C LEU A 88 3.21 -12.02 18.21
N PRO A 89 3.91 -13.08 17.76
CA PRO A 89 3.77 -14.41 18.35
C PRO A 89 4.19 -14.47 19.82
N PHE A 90 5.09 -13.58 20.27
CA PHE A 90 5.51 -13.50 21.67
C PHE A 90 4.51 -12.73 22.53
N LEU A 91 3.90 -11.67 22.00
CA LEU A 91 2.85 -10.90 22.70
C LEU A 91 1.58 -11.71 22.96
N LEU A 92 1.27 -12.66 22.08
CA LEU A 92 0.06 -13.46 22.16
C LEU A 92 0.21 -14.74 22.98
N ARG A 93 1.43 -15.08 23.43
CA ARG A 93 1.65 -16.26 24.27
C ARG A 93 1.22 -15.98 25.71
N PRO A 94 0.59 -16.96 26.39
CA PRO A 94 0.35 -16.85 27.82
C PRO A 94 1.69 -16.68 28.55
N ILE A 95 1.68 -15.85 29.59
CA ILE A 95 2.88 -15.63 30.42
C ILE A 95 3.16 -16.95 31.16
N GLU A 96 4.18 -17.67 30.71
CA GLU A 96 4.72 -18.81 31.42
C GLU A 96 5.59 -18.30 32.56
N VAL A 97 5.14 -18.53 33.79
CA VAL A 97 5.91 -18.25 35.00
C VAL A 97 6.59 -19.55 35.41
N PRO A 98 7.91 -19.56 35.68
CA PRO A 98 8.58 -20.76 36.14
C PRO A 98 7.91 -21.28 37.42
N SER A 99 7.74 -22.60 37.51
CA SER A 99 7.11 -23.21 38.69
C SER A 99 7.98 -22.93 39.93
N PRO A 100 7.39 -22.66 41.10
CA PRO A 100 8.16 -22.53 42.36
C PRO A 100 8.98 -23.77 42.71
N TYR A 101 8.70 -24.91 42.07
CA TYR A 101 9.33 -26.22 42.29
C TYR A 101 10.31 -26.62 41.17
N GLU A 102 10.56 -25.75 40.18
CA GLU A 102 11.50 -26.02 39.10
C GLU A 102 12.94 -25.82 39.61
N GLU A 103 13.72 -26.90 39.62
CA GLU A 103 15.05 -26.97 40.23
C GLU A 103 16.09 -26.08 39.52
N ASP A 104 15.79 -25.61 38.29
CA ASP A 104 16.69 -24.76 37.51
C ASP A 104 15.95 -23.61 36.79
N ARG A 105 15.57 -22.58 37.56
CA ARG A 105 15.03 -21.33 37.01
C ARG A 105 15.95 -20.68 35.99
N ARG A 106 17.27 -20.91 36.06
CA ARG A 106 18.23 -20.35 35.11
C ARG A 106 18.06 -21.00 33.73
N ASP A 107 17.93 -22.32 33.66
CA ASP A 107 17.67 -23.04 32.41
C ASP A 107 16.38 -22.55 31.72
N PHE A 108 15.32 -22.30 32.49
CA PHE A 108 14.07 -21.72 31.96
C PHE A 108 14.30 -20.37 31.27
N TYR A 109 14.99 -19.44 31.92
CA TYR A 109 15.23 -18.10 31.37
C TYR A 109 16.23 -18.12 30.21
N ASP A 110 17.26 -18.96 30.27
CA ASP A 110 18.21 -19.14 29.18
C ASP A 110 17.51 -19.67 27.92
N LYS A 111 16.59 -20.62 28.09
CA LYS A 111 15.73 -21.11 26.99
C LYS A 111 14.85 -20.01 26.40
N LYS A 112 14.24 -19.17 27.23
CA LYS A 112 13.43 -18.02 26.74
C LYS A 112 14.27 -16.99 25.98
N ILE A 113 15.45 -16.66 26.48
CA ILE A 113 16.38 -15.77 25.78
C ILE A 113 16.83 -16.39 24.45
N ALA A 114 17.08 -17.70 24.42
CA ALA A 114 17.41 -18.42 23.18
C ALA A 114 16.26 -18.40 22.17
N GLU A 115 15.00 -18.55 22.62
CA GLU A 115 13.82 -18.40 21.76
C GLU A 115 13.75 -17.01 21.13
N ILE A 116 13.96 -15.94 21.91
CA ILE A 116 14.01 -14.55 21.42
C ILE A 116 15.10 -14.38 20.37
N LYS A 117 16.31 -14.88 20.64
CA LYS A 117 17.44 -14.82 19.70
C LYS A 117 17.12 -15.57 18.40
N ASN A 118 16.44 -16.71 18.49
CA ASN A 118 16.04 -17.46 17.30
C ASN A 118 14.96 -16.73 16.48
N ALA A 119 13.98 -16.09 17.15
CA ALA A 119 12.95 -15.31 16.48
C ALA A 119 13.51 -14.13 15.67
N LEU A 120 14.64 -13.56 16.11
CA LEU A 120 15.35 -12.51 15.40
C LEU A 120 16.02 -12.98 14.10
N ASN A 121 16.18 -14.30 13.90
CA ASN A 121 16.75 -14.84 12.67
C ASN A 121 15.80 -14.74 11.47
N ASN A 122 14.49 -14.61 11.70
CA ASN A 122 13.50 -14.43 10.64
C ASN A 122 13.85 -13.20 9.77
N ASP A 123 13.93 -13.39 8.45
CA ASP A 123 14.16 -12.29 7.50
C ASP A 123 12.82 -11.56 7.27
N VAL A 124 12.70 -10.39 7.90
CA VAL A 124 11.52 -9.53 7.78
C VAL A 124 11.34 -9.06 6.34
N ASN A 125 12.42 -8.79 5.60
CA ASN A 125 12.33 -8.33 4.22
C ASN A 125 11.76 -9.41 3.30
N ASP A 126 12.24 -10.64 3.45
CA ASP A 126 11.73 -11.78 2.69
C ASP A 126 10.27 -12.09 3.05
N CYS A 127 9.90 -11.97 4.32
CA CYS A 127 8.50 -12.06 4.74
C CYS A 127 7.64 -11.00 4.03
N LEU A 128 8.07 -9.73 4.04
CA LEU A 128 7.34 -8.63 3.39
C LEU A 128 7.20 -8.85 1.88
N ARG A 129 8.26 -9.30 1.20
CA ARG A 129 8.22 -9.64 -0.23
C ARG A 129 7.24 -10.76 -0.52
N ASN A 130 7.29 -11.84 0.26
CA ASN A 130 6.41 -13.00 0.07
C ASN A 130 4.96 -12.66 0.40
N TYR A 131 4.73 -11.86 1.44
CA TYR A 131 3.41 -11.36 1.79
C TYR A 131 2.85 -10.45 0.69
N ALA A 132 3.66 -9.52 0.15
CA ALA A 132 3.26 -8.64 -0.95
C ALA A 132 2.83 -9.41 -2.20
N LYS A 133 3.57 -10.46 -2.60
CA LYS A 133 3.24 -11.28 -3.77
C LYS A 133 1.91 -12.04 -3.65
N ASN A 134 1.54 -12.41 -2.43
CA ASN A 134 0.35 -13.23 -2.17
C ASN A 134 -0.83 -12.43 -1.60
N SER A 135 -0.65 -11.12 -1.37
CA SER A 135 -1.64 -10.30 -0.69
C SER A 135 -2.82 -9.98 -1.60
N SER A 136 -4.02 -10.36 -1.16
CA SER A 136 -5.27 -9.98 -1.85
C SER A 136 -5.48 -8.46 -1.90
N PHE A 137 -4.87 -7.69 -0.98
CA PHE A 137 -4.94 -6.24 -0.96
C PHE A 137 -4.20 -5.60 -2.14
N LEU A 138 -3.15 -6.25 -2.66
CA LEU A 138 -2.33 -5.70 -3.73
C LEU A 138 -2.72 -6.21 -5.13
N LEU A 139 -3.51 -7.29 -5.23
CA LEU A 139 -3.87 -7.93 -6.50
C LEU A 139 -4.55 -6.99 -7.51
N ASN A 140 -5.32 -6.02 -7.02
CA ASN A 140 -6.10 -5.11 -7.87
C ASN A 140 -5.43 -3.75 -8.08
N LEU A 141 -4.19 -3.57 -7.61
CA LEU A 141 -3.40 -2.37 -7.88
C LEU A 141 -2.80 -2.41 -9.28
N ASN A 142 -2.55 -1.24 -9.85
CA ASN A 142 -1.81 -1.15 -11.11
C ASN A 142 -0.37 -1.64 -10.93
N GLU A 143 0.20 -2.22 -11.99
CA GLU A 143 1.58 -2.74 -11.99
C GLU A 143 2.62 -1.70 -11.56
N ILE A 144 2.39 -0.43 -11.91
CA ILE A 144 3.25 0.69 -11.52
C ILE A 144 3.31 0.82 -9.99
N ASP A 145 2.17 0.70 -9.31
CA ASP A 145 2.10 0.86 -7.86
C ASP A 145 2.62 -0.38 -7.15
N ILE A 146 2.35 -1.59 -7.67
CA ILE A 146 2.97 -2.84 -7.19
C ILE A 146 4.50 -2.74 -7.27
N ASN A 147 5.04 -2.28 -8.40
CA ASN A 147 6.48 -2.11 -8.58
C ASN A 147 7.07 -1.07 -7.61
N LYS A 148 6.35 0.01 -7.30
CA LYS A 148 6.77 0.97 -6.27
C LYS A 148 6.80 0.35 -4.88
N ILE A 149 5.78 -0.43 -4.51
CA ILE A 149 5.69 -1.12 -3.22
C ILE A 149 6.85 -2.10 -3.09
N MET A 150 7.10 -2.93 -4.12
CA MET A 150 8.22 -3.87 -4.12
C MET A 150 9.56 -3.14 -3.97
N LYS A 151 9.78 -2.03 -4.70
CA LYS A 151 10.99 -1.21 -4.54
C LYS A 151 11.13 -0.62 -3.13
N ALA A 152 10.03 -0.17 -2.53
CA ALA A 152 10.04 0.36 -1.17
C ALA A 152 10.39 -0.74 -0.16
N ILE A 153 9.82 -1.95 -0.31
CA ILE A 153 10.19 -3.12 0.50
C ILE A 153 11.69 -3.42 0.34
N ASP A 154 12.21 -3.41 -0.89
CA ASP A 154 13.61 -3.72 -1.15
C ASP A 154 14.54 -2.69 -0.49
N SER A 155 14.14 -1.42 -0.48
CA SER A 155 14.87 -0.34 0.18
C SER A 155 14.93 -0.46 1.71
N LEU A 156 14.03 -1.25 2.32
CA LEU A 156 14.03 -1.49 3.77
C LEU A 156 15.14 -2.44 4.21
N LYS A 157 15.60 -3.35 3.34
CA LYS A 157 16.57 -4.39 3.68
C LYS A 157 17.78 -3.87 4.48
N PRO A 158 18.53 -2.84 4.03
CA PRO A 158 19.69 -2.37 4.80
C PRO A 158 19.32 -1.82 6.18
N LYS A 159 18.17 -1.16 6.32
CA LYS A 159 17.71 -0.62 7.62
C LYS A 159 17.27 -1.73 8.56
N LEU A 160 16.61 -2.76 8.04
CA LEU A 160 16.18 -3.93 8.80
C LEU A 160 17.39 -4.77 9.24
N ASP A 161 18.38 -4.94 8.38
CA ASP A 161 19.62 -5.67 8.69
C ASP A 161 20.43 -4.92 9.77
N ASP A 162 20.58 -3.59 9.66
CA ASP A 162 21.25 -2.77 10.69
C ASP A 162 20.51 -2.85 12.04
N LEU A 163 19.19 -2.71 12.02
CA LEU A 163 18.36 -2.84 13.22
C LEU A 163 18.50 -4.23 13.86
N LYS A 164 18.47 -5.29 13.05
CA LYS A 164 18.66 -6.68 13.50
C LYS A 164 20.02 -6.88 14.14
N GLU A 165 21.10 -6.42 13.53
CA GLU A 165 22.45 -6.55 14.08
C GLU A 165 22.64 -5.73 15.37
N LYS A 166 22.08 -4.52 15.42
CA LYS A 166 22.03 -3.72 16.65
C LYS A 166 21.31 -4.46 17.78
N THR A 167 20.13 -5.01 17.51
CA THR A 167 19.35 -5.77 18.50
C THR A 167 20.07 -7.04 18.93
N LYS A 168 20.72 -7.78 18.01
CA LYS A 168 21.55 -8.93 18.38
C LYS A 168 22.69 -8.54 19.32
N LYS A 169 23.35 -7.41 19.05
CA LYS A 169 24.42 -6.90 19.92
C LYS A 169 23.90 -6.56 21.31
N ASP A 170 22.75 -5.89 21.38
CA ASP A 170 22.13 -5.52 22.66
C ASP A 170 21.63 -6.75 23.45
N LEU A 171 21.13 -7.79 22.77
CA LEU A 171 20.73 -9.08 23.38
C LEU A 171 21.90 -9.95 23.85
N ASN A 172 23.12 -9.66 23.41
CA ASN A 172 24.34 -10.33 23.87
C ASN A 172 25.07 -9.55 24.98
N ASP A 173 24.60 -8.33 25.29
CA ASP A 173 25.17 -7.48 26.35
C ASP A 173 24.41 -7.70 27.66
N THR A 174 24.92 -8.61 28.49
CA THR A 174 24.33 -8.96 29.79
C THR A 174 24.13 -7.75 30.71
N VAL A 175 25.05 -6.78 30.68
CA VAL A 175 24.97 -5.57 31.52
C VAL A 175 23.80 -4.71 31.08
N LYS A 176 23.61 -4.53 29.77
CA LYS A 176 22.45 -3.82 29.24
C LYS A 176 21.15 -4.55 29.58
N LEU A 177 21.10 -5.87 29.45
CA LEU A 177 19.91 -6.65 29.78
C LEU A 177 19.47 -6.42 31.22
N ILE A 178 20.38 -6.56 32.19
CA ILE A 178 20.09 -6.27 33.60
C ILE A 178 19.63 -4.81 33.77
N GLN A 179 20.30 -3.85 33.13
CA GLN A 179 19.96 -2.44 33.26
C GLN A 179 18.56 -2.11 32.74
N PHE A 180 18.17 -2.67 31.58
CA PHE A 180 16.82 -2.54 31.05
C PHE A 180 15.79 -3.24 31.94
N GLY A 181 16.11 -4.45 32.43
CA GLY A 181 15.29 -5.19 33.38
C GLY A 181 15.00 -4.41 34.65
N ARG A 182 16.02 -3.82 35.28
CA ARG A 182 15.88 -3.02 36.51
C ARG A 182 15.08 -1.75 36.33
N ARG A 183 15.16 -1.10 35.16
CA ARG A 183 14.42 0.14 34.88
C ARG A 183 12.94 -0.11 34.61
N ASN A 184 12.62 -1.24 33.98
CA ASN A 184 11.27 -1.54 33.50
C ASN A 184 10.57 -2.66 34.29
N GLY A 185 11.29 -3.31 35.20
CA GLY A 185 10.79 -4.34 36.09
C GLY A 185 9.95 -3.74 37.23
N VAL A 186 8.75 -4.29 37.42
CA VAL A 186 7.90 -4.01 38.58
C VAL A 186 8.54 -4.66 39.79
N GLY A 187 9.37 -3.91 40.52
CA GLY A 187 10.05 -4.43 41.70
C GLY A 187 9.08 -4.73 42.84
N GLN A 188 8.85 -6.01 43.12
CA GLN A 188 8.70 -6.47 44.50
C GLN A 188 10.03 -7.08 44.92
N ALA A 189 10.66 -6.52 45.94
CA ALA A 189 11.50 -7.33 46.81
C ALA A 189 11.21 -6.94 48.25
N GLU A 190 10.66 -7.90 48.98
CA GLU A 190 10.80 -7.95 50.42
C GLU A 190 12.28 -8.16 50.78
N VAL A 191 12.68 -7.50 51.85
CA VAL A 191 14.04 -7.48 52.39
C VAL A 191 14.32 -8.81 53.09
N ALA A 192 15.36 -9.54 52.67
CA ALA A 192 15.88 -10.71 53.39
C ALA A 192 17.30 -10.46 53.89
N MET A 193 17.64 -10.97 55.08
CA MET A 193 18.98 -10.88 55.71
C MET A 193 19.85 -12.10 55.39
N GLY A 194 21.14 -11.87 55.05
CA GLY A 194 22.31 -12.78 55.12
C GLY A 194 22.27 -14.11 54.33
N GLU A 195 23.35 -14.49 53.62
CA GLU A 195 23.58 -15.68 52.75
C GLU A 195 22.49 -15.98 51.69
N ILE A 196 21.23 -15.99 52.09
CA ILE A 196 20.00 -15.88 51.29
C ILE A 196 20.08 -14.66 50.34
N LEU A 197 20.77 -13.59 50.75
CA LEU A 197 20.94 -12.38 49.94
C LEU A 197 21.69 -12.62 48.63
N GLU A 198 22.76 -13.44 48.63
CA GLU A 198 23.55 -13.70 47.41
C GLU A 198 22.76 -14.55 46.40
N GLN A 199 22.00 -15.52 46.89
CA GLN A 199 21.17 -16.37 46.05
C GLN A 199 19.96 -15.61 45.49
N ILE A 200 19.32 -14.76 46.32
CA ILE A 200 18.25 -13.84 45.87
C ILE A 200 18.78 -12.84 44.84
N GLU A 201 19.98 -12.30 45.04
CA GLU A 201 20.58 -11.34 44.11
C GLU A 201 20.88 -11.98 42.75
N LYS A 202 21.43 -13.20 42.74
CA LYS A 202 21.60 -13.99 41.51
C LYS A 202 20.28 -14.30 40.80
N GLU A 203 19.23 -14.66 41.54
CA GLU A 203 17.91 -14.93 40.95
C GLU A 203 17.26 -13.66 40.39
N ARG A 204 17.41 -12.54 41.08
CA ARG A 204 16.95 -11.22 40.63
C ARG A 204 17.68 -10.80 39.36
N GLU A 205 18.99 -10.98 39.27
CA GLU A 205 19.76 -10.66 38.06
C GLU A 205 19.26 -11.45 36.84
N ILE A 206 18.95 -12.73 37.00
CA ILE A 206 18.41 -13.56 35.91
C ILE A 206 17.01 -13.07 35.49
N SER A 207 16.15 -12.73 36.45
CA SER A 207 14.83 -12.16 36.17
C SER A 207 14.93 -10.81 35.46
N ASP A 208 15.84 -9.94 35.91
CA ASP A 208 16.14 -8.65 35.27
C ASP A 208 16.66 -8.87 33.84
N MET A 209 17.57 -9.82 33.61
CA MET A 209 18.05 -10.14 32.27
C MET A 209 16.92 -10.55 31.32
N HIS A 210 16.02 -11.42 31.76
CA HIS A 210 14.87 -11.84 30.96
C HIS A 210 13.91 -10.68 30.67
N SER A 211 13.60 -9.87 31.68
CA SER A 211 12.78 -8.66 31.51
C SER A 211 13.41 -7.68 30.52
N GLY A 212 14.73 -7.47 30.61
CA GLY A 212 15.50 -6.68 29.67
C GLY A 212 15.48 -7.24 28.25
N ALA A 213 15.62 -8.55 28.09
CA ALA A 213 15.58 -9.21 26.78
C ALA A 213 14.21 -9.02 26.11
N ASN A 214 13.12 -9.20 26.85
CA ASN A 214 11.77 -8.94 26.36
C ASN A 214 11.59 -7.47 25.96
N THR A 215 12.04 -6.54 26.80
CA THR A 215 11.97 -5.09 26.51
C THR A 215 12.66 -4.76 25.19
N ILE A 216 13.91 -5.22 25.00
CA ILE A 216 14.69 -4.98 23.80
C ILE A 216 14.01 -5.60 22.58
N PHE A 217 13.47 -6.81 22.72
CA PHE A 217 12.78 -7.50 21.65
C PHE A 217 11.48 -6.79 21.23
N TYR A 218 10.69 -6.29 22.19
CA TYR A 218 9.49 -5.51 21.88
C TYR A 218 9.82 -4.17 21.22
N ALA A 219 10.89 -3.50 21.68
CA ALA A 219 11.39 -2.29 21.02
C ALA A 219 11.78 -2.58 19.56
N TYR A 220 12.46 -3.70 19.30
CA TYR A 220 12.78 -4.13 17.94
C TYR A 220 11.53 -4.31 17.07
N GLY A 221 10.49 -5.00 17.55
CA GLY A 221 9.26 -5.17 16.77
C GLY A 221 8.54 -3.86 16.49
N LYS A 222 8.57 -2.90 17.42
CA LYS A 222 8.05 -1.55 17.21
C LYS A 222 8.86 -0.81 16.14
N ASP A 223 10.18 -0.81 16.25
CA ASP A 223 11.06 -0.14 15.28
C ASP A 223 10.90 -0.74 13.87
N VAL A 224 10.70 -2.06 13.75
CA VAL A 224 10.35 -2.72 12.48
C VAL A 224 9.03 -2.19 11.93
N MET A 225 7.99 -2.09 12.75
CA MET A 225 6.69 -1.58 12.34
C MET A 225 6.77 -0.10 11.90
N ASP A 226 7.53 0.71 12.63
CA ASP A 226 7.76 2.12 12.28
C ASP A 226 8.49 2.25 10.95
N LEU A 227 9.54 1.44 10.71
CA LEU A 227 10.24 1.39 9.42
C LEU A 227 9.32 1.02 8.26
N ILE A 228 8.46 0.00 8.43
CA ILE A 228 7.50 -0.42 7.40
C ILE A 228 6.50 0.71 7.11
N ASN A 229 5.95 1.32 8.16
CA ASN A 229 5.02 2.44 8.04
C ASN A 229 5.66 3.62 7.31
N ASP A 230 6.87 4.03 7.69
CA ASP A 230 7.57 5.18 7.12
C ASP A 230 7.91 4.98 5.64
N ALA A 231 8.28 3.76 5.24
CA ALA A 231 8.62 3.47 3.86
C ALA A 231 7.39 3.37 2.94
N LEU A 232 6.25 2.91 3.46
CA LEU A 232 5.07 2.61 2.64
C LEU A 232 3.98 3.69 2.72
N THR A 233 3.94 4.50 3.77
CA THR A 233 2.99 5.63 3.91
C THR A 233 3.06 6.64 2.76
N PRO A 234 4.24 7.01 2.23
CA PRO A 234 4.33 7.92 1.08
C PRO A 234 3.72 7.36 -0.22
N LEU A 235 3.43 6.06 -0.28
CA LEU A 235 2.84 5.41 -1.45
C LEU A 235 1.30 5.46 -1.46
N ARG A 236 0.69 5.91 -0.35
CA ARG A 236 -0.76 6.04 -0.20
C ARG A 236 -1.38 6.91 -1.30
#